data_AF-A0A378MG13-F1
#
_entry.id   AF-A0A378MG13-F1
#
_cell.length_a   1.000
_cell.length_b   1.000
_cell.length_c   1.000
_cell.angle_alpha   90.00
_cell.angle_beta   90.00
_cell.angle_gamma   90.00
#
_symmetry.space_group_name_H-M   'P 1'
#
loop_
_entity.id
_entity.type
_entity.pdbx_description
1 polymer ?
#
loop_
_entity_poly.entity_id
_entity_poly.type
_entity_poly.pdbx_seq_one_letter_code
_entity_poly.pdbx_strand_id
1 'polypeptide(L)'
;MTLGLYNLQFMLDPEKIILGGGVTAKAGLKQEIDRRMRLFCEAMKLTDFDPIIEICHFKNDANLIGAVANFLEKQKNIPMPECA
;
A
#
# COMPACT_ATOMS: atom_id res chain seq x y z
N MET A 1 10.04 -9.68 -3.98
CA MET A 1 8.97 -8.68 -3.74
C MET A 1 7.65 -9.12 -4.38
N THR A 2 7.55 -9.28 -5.71
CA THR A 2 6.27 -9.59 -6.40
C THR A 2 5.50 -10.79 -5.82
N LEU A 3 6.15 -11.92 -5.52
CA LEU A 3 5.49 -13.07 -4.89
C LEU A 3 4.82 -12.72 -3.54
N GLY A 4 5.46 -11.86 -2.74
CA GLY A 4 4.87 -11.38 -1.49
C GLY A 4 3.63 -10.51 -1.74
N LEU A 5 3.66 -9.64 -2.75
CA LEU A 5 2.50 -8.83 -3.14
C LEU A 5 1.34 -9.69 -3.64
N TYR A 6 1.65 -10.71 -4.44
CA TYR A 6 0.67 -11.69 -4.89
C TYR A 6 0.00 -12.38 -3.71
N ASN A 7 0.79 -12.89 -2.76
CA ASN A 7 0.26 -13.54 -1.56
C ASN A 7 -0.62 -12.59 -0.74
N LEU A 8 -0.20 -11.34 -0.54
CA LEU A 8 -0.97 -10.35 0.20
C LEU A 8 -2.32 -10.06 -0.47
N GLN A 9 -2.34 -9.94 -1.80
CA GLN A 9 -3.60 -9.74 -2.51
C GLN A 9 -4.56 -10.92 -2.29
N PHE A 10 -4.10 -12.15 -2.44
CA PHE A 10 -4.94 -13.33 -2.24
C PHE A 10 -5.37 -13.57 -0.79
N MET A 11 -4.59 -13.11 0.18
CA MET A 11 -4.90 -13.28 1.60
C MET A 11 -5.85 -12.22 2.15
N LEU A 12 -5.74 -10.97 1.67
CA LEU A 12 -6.42 -9.82 2.26
C LEU A 12 -7.44 -9.16 1.32
N ASP A 13 -7.38 -9.46 0.02
CA ASP A 13 -8.16 -8.84 -1.04
C ASP A 13 -8.30 -7.30 -0.95
N PRO A 14 -7.18 -6.56 -0.82
CA PRO A 14 -7.24 -5.11 -0.77
C PRO A 14 -7.60 -4.55 -2.14
N GLU A 15 -8.31 -3.41 -2.15
CA GLU A 15 -8.58 -2.65 -3.39
C GLU A 15 -7.28 -2.13 -4.03
N LYS A 16 -6.25 -1.87 -3.22
CA LYS A 16 -4.96 -1.34 -3.66
C LYS A 16 -3.84 -1.65 -2.68
N ILE A 17 -2.66 -1.93 -3.22
CA ILE A 17 -1.42 -2.07 -2.44
C ILE A 17 -0.51 -0.87 -2.72
N ILE A 18 -0.17 -0.12 -1.67
CA ILE A 18 0.73 1.04 -1.76
C ILE A 18 2.13 0.64 -1.29
N LEU A 19 3.13 0.84 -2.15
CA LEU A 19 4.54 0.63 -1.83
C LEU A 19 5.18 1.94 -1.39
N GLY A 20 5.76 1.94 -0.19
CA GLY A 20 6.55 3.05 0.35
C GLY A 20 8.00 2.66 0.66
N GLY A 21 8.72 3.59 1.28
CA GLY A 21 10.12 3.39 1.69
C GLY A 21 11.14 3.57 0.56
N GLY A 22 12.41 3.71 0.93
CA GLY A 22 13.49 4.13 0.02
C GLY A 22 13.71 3.22 -1.20
N VAL A 23 13.33 1.95 -1.12
CA VAL A 23 13.40 1.00 -2.26
C VAL A 23 12.59 1.48 -3.46
N THR A 24 11.48 2.19 -3.21
CA THR A 24 10.56 2.68 -4.25
C THR A 24 11.12 3.81 -5.10
N ALA A 25 12.24 4.41 -4.69
CA ALA A 25 12.94 5.43 -5.48
C ALA A 25 13.68 4.85 -6.69
N LYS A 26 13.84 3.52 -6.78
CA LYS A 26 14.50 2.88 -7.92
C LYS A 26 13.70 3.06 -9.21
N ALA A 27 14.30 3.72 -10.20
CA ALA A 27 13.73 3.86 -11.52
C ALA A 27 13.39 2.49 -12.14
N GLY A 28 12.22 2.39 -12.78
CA GLY A 28 11.75 1.14 -13.40
C GLY A 28 11.17 0.12 -12.42
N LEU A 29 11.19 0.36 -11.10
CA LEU A 29 10.74 -0.63 -10.12
C LEU A 29 9.26 -0.98 -10.31
N LYS A 30 8.38 0.03 -10.42
CA LYS A 30 6.94 -0.20 -10.61
C LYS A 30 6.68 -1.02 -11.87
N GLN A 31 7.30 -0.63 -12.98
CA GLN A 31 7.16 -1.31 -14.27
C GLN A 31 7.58 -2.79 -14.17
N GLU A 32 8.67 -3.08 -13.45
CA GLU A 32 9.14 -4.45 -13.28
C GLU A 32 8.24 -5.27 -12.35
N ILE A 33 7.65 -4.66 -11.30
CA ILE A 33 6.65 -5.32 -10.46
C ILE A 33 5.43 -5.68 -11.29
N ASP A 34 4.87 -4.71 -12.00
CA ASP A 34 3.67 -4.87 -12.83
C ASP A 34 3.90 -5.96 -13.89
N ARG A 35 5.07 -5.96 -14.53
CA ARG A 35 5.46 -7.00 -15.50
C ARG A 35 5.47 -8.39 -14.88
N ARG A 36 6.12 -8.56 -13.73
CA ARG A 36 6.18 -9.86 -13.05
C ARG A 36 4.81 -10.30 -12.53
N MET A 37 3.99 -9.36 -12.07
CA MET A 37 2.66 -9.68 -11.57
C MET A 37 1.77 -10.21 -12.70
N ARG A 38 1.80 -9.56 -13.88
CA ARG A 38 1.13 -10.08 -15.08
C ARG A 38 1.57 -11.49 -15.43
N LEU A 39 2.88 -11.76 -15.44
CA LEU A 39 3.40 -13.11 -15.70
C LEU A 39 2.89 -14.16 -14.71
N PHE A 40 2.76 -13.81 -13.42
CA PHE A 40 2.17 -14.71 -12.42
C PHE A 40 0.68 -14.95 -12.68
N CYS A 41 -0.07 -13.91 -12.99
CA CYS A 41 -1.51 -14.01 -13.26
C CYS A 41 -1.78 -14.86 -14.51
N GLU A 42 -1.01 -14.63 -15.58
CA GLU A 42 -1.05 -15.42 -16.82
C GLU A 42 -0.73 -16.90 -16.57
N ALA A 43 0.34 -17.18 -15.83
CA ALA A 43 0.73 -18.56 -15.49
C ALA A 43 -0.36 -19.31 -14.70
N MET A 44 -1.13 -18.59 -13.88
CA MET A 44 -2.22 -19.14 -13.07
C MET A 44 -3.59 -19.07 -13.76
N LYS A 45 -3.65 -18.58 -15.01
CA LYS A 45 -4.89 -18.38 -15.78
C LYS A 45 -5.93 -17.49 -15.08
N LEU A 46 -5.45 -16.47 -14.38
CA LEU A 46 -6.28 -15.49 -13.68
C LEU A 46 -6.60 -14.33 -14.63
N THR A 47 -7.62 -14.49 -15.48
CA THR A 47 -7.95 -13.50 -16.53
C THR A 47 -8.70 -12.28 -16.02
N ASP A 48 -9.40 -12.42 -14.90
CA ASP A 48 -10.30 -11.40 -14.35
C ASP A 48 -9.72 -10.73 -13.10
N PHE A 49 -8.41 -10.86 -12.90
CA PHE A 49 -7.70 -10.42 -11.71
C PHE A 49 -6.57 -9.47 -12.11
N ASP A 50 -6.69 -8.21 -11.71
CA ASP A 50 -5.69 -7.17 -11.97
C ASP A 50 -5.39 -6.40 -10.66
N PRO A 51 -4.38 -6.82 -9.89
CA PRO A 51 -4.06 -6.19 -8.62
C PRO A 51 -3.46 -4.80 -8.83
N ILE A 52 -4.04 -3.80 -8.16
CA ILE A 52 -3.59 -2.42 -8.27
C ILE A 52 -2.44 -2.16 -7.31
N ILE A 53 -1.22 -2.02 -7.85
CA ILE A 53 0.00 -1.74 -7.09
C ILE A 53 0.53 -0.36 -7.46
N GLU A 54 0.65 0.52 -6.47
CA GLU A 54 1.06 1.91 -6.67
C GLU A 54 2.22 2.33 -5.77
N ILE A 55 2.98 3.33 -6.21
CA ILE A 55 4.00 3.96 -5.36
C ILE A 55 3.33 5.01 -4.47
N CYS A 56 3.73 5.03 -3.19
CA CYS A 56 3.23 5.99 -2.23
C CYS A 56 3.47 7.42 -2.71
N HIS A 57 2.39 8.19 -2.83
CA HIS A 57 2.43 9.59 -3.28
C HIS A 57 3.37 10.45 -2.42
N PHE A 58 3.31 10.28 -1.10
CA PHE A 58 4.10 11.05 -0.14
C PHE A 58 5.54 10.54 0.01
N LYS A 59 5.91 9.43 -0.62
CA LYS A 59 7.28 8.87 -0.62
C LYS A 59 7.87 8.80 0.80
N ASN A 60 8.95 9.52 1.06
CA ASN A 60 9.66 9.50 2.33
C ASN A 60 8.91 10.24 3.45
N ASP A 61 8.02 11.16 3.09
CA ASP A 61 7.27 11.97 4.06
C ASP A 61 6.00 11.27 4.55
N ALA A 62 5.66 10.11 3.95
CA ALA A 62 4.46 9.34 4.29
C ALA A 62 4.37 9.03 5.80
N ASN A 63 5.50 8.71 6.44
CA ASN A 63 5.55 8.40 7.86
C ASN A 63 5.24 9.62 8.73
N LEU A 64 5.75 10.80 8.36
CA LEU A 64 5.53 12.04 9.10
C LEU A 64 4.09 12.52 8.95
N ILE A 65 3.56 12.49 7.71
CA ILE A 65 2.17 12.83 7.42
C ILE A 65 1.23 11.88 8.14
N GLY A 66 1.52 10.57 8.12
CA GLY A 66 0.76 9.56 8.85
C GLY A 66 0.79 9.77 10.36
N ALA A 67 1.93 10.18 10.92
CA ALA A 67 2.05 10.47 12.35
C ALA A 67 1.16 11.65 12.76
N VAL A 68 1.17 12.74 11.99
CA VAL A 68 0.30 13.91 12.23
C VAL A 68 -1.17 13.53 12.07
N ALA A 69 -1.53 12.83 11.00
CA ALA A 69 -2.91 12.39 10.77
C ALA A 69 -3.43 11.52 11.92
N ASN A 70 -2.63 10.56 12.39
CA ASN A 70 -2.96 9.72 13.53
C ASN A 70 -3.08 10.52 14.84
N PHE A 71 -2.20 11.51 15.07
CA PHE A 71 -2.30 12.38 16.25
C PHE A 71 -3.61 13.18 16.26
N LEU A 72 -3.95 13.81 15.13
CA LEU A 72 -5.18 14.60 14.99
C LEU A 72 -6.43 13.74 15.13
N GLU A 73 -6.43 12.53 14.58
CA GLU A 73 -7.57 11.61 14.69
C GLU A 73 -7.79 11.15 16.13
N LYS A 74 -6.70 10.89 16.87
CA LYS A 74 -6.79 10.56 18.30
C LYS A 74 -7.34 11.71 19.13
N GLN A 75 -7.00 12.96 18.81
CA GLN A 75 -7.54 14.13 19.53
C GLN A 75 -9.06 14.28 19.37
N LYS A 76 -9.61 13.97 18.19
CA LYS A 76 -11.07 13.99 17.97
C LYS A 76 -11.81 12.94 18.80
N ASN A 77 -11.15 11.83 19.12
CA ASN A 77 -11.71 10.71 19.89
C ASN A 77 -11.41 10.77 21.39
N ILE A 78 -10.90 11.90 21.91
CA ILE A 78 -10.83 12.13 23.35
C ILE A 78 -12.23 12.62 23.79
N PRO A 79 -12.98 11.87 24.61
CA PRO A 79 -14.22 12.38 25.17
C PRO A 79 -13.90 13.64 25.97
N MET A 80 -14.71 14.69 25.78
CA MET A 80 -14.60 15.93 26.56
C MET A 80 -14.58 15.54 28.05
N PRO A 81 -13.60 16.04 28.84
CA PRO A 81 -13.60 15.77 30.26
C PRO A 81 -14.93 16.29 30.84
N GLU A 82 -15.65 15.44 31.56
CA GLU A 82 -16.77 15.88 32.39
C GLU A 82 -16.20 16.92 33.37
N CYS A 83 -16.67 18.17 33.24
CA CYS A 83 -16.37 19.20 34.22
C CYS A 83 -16.89 18.73 35.58
N ALA A 84 -15.98 18.51 36.54
CA ALA A 84 -16.31 18.39 37.95
C ALA A 84 -16.74 19.73 38.54
#